data_AF-A0A0M3JJ21-F1
#
_entry.id   AF-A0A0M3JJ21-F1
#
_cell.length_a   1.000
_cell.length_b   1.000
_cell.length_c   1.000
_cell.angle_alpha   90.00
_cell.angle_beta   90.00
_cell.angle_gamma   90.00
#
_symmetry.space_group_name_H-M   'P 1'
#
loop_
_entity.id
_entity.type
_entity.pdbx_description
1 polymer ?
#
loop_
_entity_poly.entity_id
_entity_poly.type
_entity_poly.pdbx_seq_one_letter_code
_entity_poly.pdbx_strand_id
1 'polypeptide(L)'
;LRRVPYDKSCDMWSLGVVMYMLLCGLAPFYPHSDSNFSNGMQKRIKKGVYKFPSPEWDQISEQGDKLFGSYSFVLKTNSKEYEN
;
A
#
# COMPACT_ATOMS: atom_id res chain seq x y z
N LEU A 1 -17.54 15.71 0.45
CA LEU A 1 -16.60 14.76 1.09
C LEU A 1 -17.00 14.60 2.55
N ARG A 2 -17.52 13.44 2.93
CA ARG A 2 -17.85 13.13 4.33
C ARG A 2 -16.52 12.94 5.06
N ARG A 3 -16.22 13.77 6.07
CA ARG A 3 -14.98 13.64 6.85
C ARG A 3 -15.15 12.47 7.81
N VAL A 4 -14.50 11.35 7.52
CA VAL A 4 -14.36 10.25 8.47
C VAL A 4 -13.37 10.71 9.55
N PRO A 5 -13.69 10.55 10.85
CA PRO A 5 -12.74 10.83 11.92
C PRO A 5 -11.47 10.02 11.73
N TYR A 6 -10.32 10.64 11.96
CA TYR A 6 -9.05 9.94 11.97
C TYR A 6 -9.06 8.84 13.04
N ASP A 7 -8.48 7.70 12.71
CA ASP A 7 -8.35 6.56 13.59
C ASP A 7 -6.93 5.97 13.54
N LYS A 8 -6.63 5.06 14.47
CA LYS A 8 -5.33 4.39 14.54
C LYS A 8 -5.06 3.49 13.33
N SER A 9 -6.10 3.13 12.56
CA SER A 9 -5.93 2.31 11.36
C SER A 9 -5.21 3.09 10.25
N CYS A 10 -5.37 4.42 10.22
CA CYS A 10 -4.62 5.31 9.33
C CYS A 10 -3.10 5.23 9.57
N ASP A 11 -2.66 5.22 10.84
CA ASP A 11 -1.24 5.10 11.19
C ASP A 11 -0.68 3.75 10.73
N MET A 12 -1.40 2.67 11.05
CA MET A 12 -0.99 1.32 10.67
C MET A 12 -0.95 1.14 9.15
N TRP A 13 -1.87 1.78 8.41
CA TRP A 13 -1.85 1.79 6.95
C TRP A 13 -0.61 2.54 6.42
N SER A 14 -0.35 3.74 6.95
CA SER A 14 0.82 4.53 6.57
C SER A 14 2.14 3.80 6.89
N LEU A 15 2.20 3.08 8.01
CA LEU A 15 3.35 2.25 8.38
C LEU A 15 3.56 1.11 7.40
N GLY A 16 2.49 0.44 6.93
CA GLY A 16 2.59 -0.58 5.88
C GLY A 16 3.12 -0.01 4.56
N VAL A 17 2.72 1.22 4.20
CA VAL A 17 3.21 1.91 2.99
C VAL A 17 4.70 2.25 3.11
N VAL A 18 5.13 2.77 4.27
CA VAL A 18 6.55 3.07 4.55
C VAL A 18 7.38 1.79 4.57
N MET A 19 6.92 0.72 5.22
CA MET A 19 7.61 -0.57 5.24
C MET A 19 7.82 -1.15 3.84
N TYR A 20 6.81 -1.08 2.96
CA TYR A 20 6.95 -1.49 1.56
C TYR A 20 8.06 -0.70 0.86
N MET A 21 8.09 0.63 1.02
CA MET A 21 9.12 1.48 0.43
C MET A 21 10.52 1.18 0.97
N LEU A 22 10.65 0.87 2.27
CA LEU A 22 11.95 0.54 2.87
C LEU A 22 12.49 -0.81 2.39
N LEU A 23 11.61 -1.77 2.08
CA LEU A 23 12.01 -3.12 1.69
C LEU A 23 12.42 -3.24 0.22
N CYS A 24 11.68 -2.60 -0.70
CA CYS A 24 11.94 -2.73 -2.14
C CYS A 24 12.24 -1.41 -2.86
N GLY A 25 12.23 -0.27 -2.16
CA GLY A 25 12.56 1.05 -2.72
C GLY A 25 11.47 1.65 -3.63
N LEU A 26 10.30 1.02 -3.73
CA LEU A 26 9.23 1.41 -4.65
C LEU A 26 7.97 1.83 -3.91
N ALA A 27 7.13 2.68 -4.51
CA ALA A 27 5.82 3.00 -3.96
C ALA A 27 4.81 1.87 -4.28
N PRO A 28 4.00 1.40 -3.32
CA PRO A 28 3.07 0.28 -3.54
C PRO A 28 1.95 0.61 -4.54
N PHE A 29 1.56 1.89 -4.63
CA PHE A 29 0.44 2.37 -5.45
C PHE A 29 0.89 3.39 -6.50
N TYR A 30 1.71 2.98 -7.47
CA TYR A 30 2.12 3.85 -8.59
C TYR A 30 1.10 3.83 -9.74
N PRO A 31 0.74 4.95 -10.40
CA PRO A 31 -0.15 4.91 -11.57
C PRO A 31 0.52 4.19 -12.75
N HIS A 32 -0.23 3.35 -13.48
CA HIS A 32 0.28 2.56 -14.61
C HIS A 32 0.24 3.31 -15.96
N SER A 33 -0.38 4.49 -16.04
CA SER A 33 -0.62 5.23 -17.28
C SER A 33 -0.84 6.73 -17.03
N ASP A 34 -0.47 7.56 -18.01
CA ASP A 34 -0.53 9.04 -18.05
C ASP A 34 -1.92 9.66 -17.83
N SER A 35 -2.98 8.86 -17.69
CA SER A 35 -4.29 9.39 -17.30
C SER A 35 -4.24 9.89 -15.85
N ASN A 36 -4.28 11.22 -15.66
CA ASN A 36 -4.43 11.93 -14.38
C ASN A 36 -3.87 11.15 -13.17
N PHE A 37 -2.57 11.31 -12.90
CA PHE A 37 -1.79 10.65 -11.83
C PHE A 37 -2.60 10.36 -10.55
N SER A 38 -3.34 11.37 -10.05
CA SER A 38 -4.18 11.28 -8.86
C SER A 38 -5.33 10.27 -8.96
N ASN A 39 -6.00 10.18 -10.12
CA ASN A 39 -7.13 9.26 -10.33
C ASN A 39 -6.67 7.80 -10.44
N GLY A 40 -5.52 7.57 -11.09
CA GLY A 40 -4.92 6.24 -11.19
C GLY A 40 -4.47 5.71 -9.83
N MET A 41 -3.81 6.57 -9.05
CA MET A 41 -3.35 6.24 -7.69
C MET A 41 -4.52 5.96 -6.74
N GLN A 42 -5.54 6.83 -6.71
CA GLN A 42 -6.73 6.62 -5.87
C GLN A 42 -7.44 5.30 -6.19
N LYS A 43 -7.58 4.93 -7.47
CA LYS A 43 -8.18 3.64 -7.86
C LYS A 43 -7.38 2.45 -7.34
N ARG A 44 -6.05 2.52 -7.37
CA ARG A 44 -5.19 1.43 -6.87
C ARG A 44 -5.21 1.33 -5.36
N ILE A 45 -5.22 2.48 -4.67
CA ILE A 45 -5.40 2.55 -3.22
C ILE A 45 -6.73 1.91 -2.85
N LYS A 46 -7.85 2.32 -3.45
CA LYS A 46 -9.17 1.75 -3.15
C LYS A 46 -9.26 0.24 -3.39
N LYS A 47 -8.66 -0.23 -4.49
CA LYS A 47 -8.65 -1.67 -4.80
C LYS A 47 -7.70 -2.49 -3.92
N GLY A 48 -6.78 -1.86 -3.19
CA GLY A 48 -5.74 -2.54 -2.42
C GLY A 48 -4.77 -3.36 -3.29
N VAL A 49 -4.56 -2.95 -4.54
CA VAL A 49 -3.75 -3.70 -5.52
C VAL A 49 -2.34 -3.12 -5.63
N TYR A 50 -1.40 -3.86 -5.07
CA TYR A 50 0.04 -3.69 -5.21
C TYR A 50 0.68 -5.04 -5.57
N LYS A 51 1.93 -5.01 -6.04
CA LYS A 51 2.66 -6.20 -6.51
C LYS A 51 3.95 -6.33 -5.71
N PHE A 52 4.59 -7.49 -5.80
CA PHE A 52 5.95 -7.72 -5.33
C PHE A 52 6.85 -7.77 -6.57
N PRO A 53 7.52 -6.66 -6.92
CA PRO A 53 8.30 -6.59 -8.15
C PRO A 53 9.59 -7.40 -8.00
N SER A 54 9.89 -8.21 -9.00
CA SER A 54 11.22 -8.82 -9.18
C SER A 54 12.08 -7.88 -10.03
N PRO A 55 13.39 -7.73 -9.72
CA PRO A 55 14.15 -8.49 -8.73
C PRO A 55 14.17 -7.88 -7.31
N GLU A 56 13.58 -6.70 -7.09
CA GLU A 56 13.74 -5.94 -5.84
C GLU A 56 13.19 -6.69 -4.63
N TRP A 57 12.06 -7.39 -4.78
CA TRP A 57 11.46 -8.17 -3.70
C TRP A 57 12.16 -9.51 -3.46
N ASP A 58 12.82 -10.06 -4.49
CA ASP A 58 13.48 -11.37 -4.41
C ASP A 58 14.72 -11.34 -3.51
N GLN A 59 15.27 -10.14 -3.25
CA GLN A 59 16.43 -9.92 -2.38
C GLN A 59 16.07 -9.70 -0.91
N ILE A 60 14.77 -9.63 -0.58
CA ILE A 60 14.32 -9.38 0.80
C ILE A 60 14.55 -10.63 1.66
N SER A 61 15.13 -10.44 2.85
CA SER A 61 15.32 -11.51 3.83
C SER A 61 13.99 -12.16 4.26
N GLU A 62 14.05 -13.42 4.68
CA GLU A 62 12.89 -14.14 5.22
C GLU A 62 12.23 -13.39 6.41
N GLN A 63 13.02 -12.72 7.24
CA GLN A 63 12.54 -11.89 8.34
C GLN A 63 11.79 -10.65 7.83
N GLY A 64 12.29 -10.03 6.76
CA GLY A 64 11.64 -8.90 6.10
C GLY A 64 10.30 -9.28 5.48
N ASP A 65 10.22 -10.42 4.82
CA ASP A 65 8.97 -10.93 4.22
C ASP A 65 7.92 -11.26 5.31
N LYS A 66 8.34 -11.93 6.40
CA LYS A 66 7.46 -12.19 7.57
C LYS A 66 6.96 -10.90 8.22
N LEU A 67 7.84 -9.92 8.39
CA LEU A 67 7.48 -8.62 8.94
C LEU A 67 6.45 -7.93 8.04
N PHE A 68 6.69 -7.90 6.72
CA PHE A 68 5.77 -7.30 5.76
C PHE A 68 4.41 -8.01 5.73
N GLY A 69 4.39 -9.35 5.82
CA GLY A 69 3.16 -10.14 5.88
C GLY A 69 2.19 -9.67 6.98
N SER A 70 2.71 -9.22 8.12
CA SER A 70 1.91 -8.68 9.23
C SER A 70 1.25 -7.35 8.88
N TYR A 71 1.91 -6.50 8.09
CA TYR A 71 1.39 -5.19 7.67
C TYR A 71 0.59 -5.23 6.36
N SER A 72 0.83 -6.24 5.52
CA SER A 72 0.14 -6.47 4.25
C SER A 72 -1.39 -6.54 4.42
N PHE A 73 -1.86 -7.11 5.53
CA PHE A 73 -3.29 -7.17 5.84
C PHE A 73 -3.90 -5.76 5.95
N VAL A 74 -3.20 -4.84 6.63
CA VAL A 74 -3.66 -3.47 6.89
C VAL A 74 -3.77 -2.65 5.59
N LEU A 75 -2.84 -2.88 4.65
CA LEU A 75 -2.89 -2.24 3.33
C LEU A 75 -4.11 -2.66 2.50
N LYS A 76 -4.72 -3.82 2.78
CA LYS A 76 -5.86 -4.34 2.04
C LYS A 76 -7.21 -4.02 2.68
N THR A 77 -7.28 -3.92 4.01
CA THR A 77 -8.52 -3.62 4.75
C THR A 77 -8.91 -2.14 4.64
N ASN A 78 -7.96 -1.22 4.89
CA ASN A 78 -8.26 0.22 4.88
C ASN A 78 -8.59 0.73 3.47
N SER A 79 -8.00 0.13 2.44
CA SER A 79 -8.33 0.38 1.03
C SER A 79 -9.83 0.25 0.70
N LYS A 80 -10.51 -0.73 1.29
CA LYS A 80 -11.94 -1.00 1.04
C LYS A 80 -12.87 -0.07 1.82
N GLU A 81 -12.43 0.50 2.93
CA GLU A 81 -13.19 1.48 3.70
C GLU A 81 -13.45 2.77 2.88
N TYR A 82 -12.60 3.08 1.91
CA TYR A 82 -12.74 4.22 0.99
C TYR A 82 -13.54 3.93 -0.30
N GLU A 83 -14.15 2.74 -0.46
CA GLU A 83 -15.05 2.44 -1.58
C GLU A 83 -16.47 3.00 -1.41
N ASN A 84 -16.88 3.41 -0.20
CA ASN A 84 -18.20 3.98 0.10
C ASN A 84 -18.21 5.52 0.21
#